data_AF-A0A6H2ELA5-F1
#
_entry.id   AF-A0A6H2ELA5-F1
#
_cell.length_a   1.000
_cell.length_b   1.000
_cell.length_c   1.000
_cell.angle_alpha   90.00
_cell.angle_beta   90.00
_cell.angle_gamma   90.00
#
_symmetry.space_group_name_H-M   'P 1'
#
loop_
_entity.id
_entity.type
_entity.pdbx_description
1 polymer ?
#
loop_
_entity_poly.entity_id
_entity_poly.type
_entity_poly.pdbx_seq_one_letter_code
_entity_poly.pdbx_strand_id
1 'polypeptide(L)'
;MGKLKNLIRIAAFAGPTIVKVVTTYAPQIRQLIKENPEYFTTLKQRLGTLASSNGRAVNHLSERVKVLREQAAYLYASANNAHTAQQAAQWRDELENIAKALPVLGHLDRVEKKKTRKNIDRHVDELAAKIVQATLEDDIEDAEIITDQEDEQ
;
A
#
# COMPACT_ATOMS: atom_id res chain seq x y z
N MET A 1 -22.19 4.11 -9.32
CA MET A 1 -21.60 3.85 -7.99
C MET A 1 -20.48 4.87 -7.77
N GLY A 2 -20.40 5.54 -6.62
CA GLY A 2 -19.42 6.61 -6.40
C GLY A 2 -17.96 6.14 -6.41
N LYS A 3 -17.03 7.02 -6.82
CA LYS A 3 -15.57 6.77 -6.91
C LYS A 3 -14.99 6.13 -5.64
N LEU A 4 -15.30 6.68 -4.46
CA LEU A 4 -14.83 6.13 -3.17
C LEU A 4 -15.31 4.68 -2.92
N LYS A 5 -16.58 4.37 -3.23
CA LYS A 5 -17.11 3.00 -3.05
C LYS A 5 -16.35 2.00 -3.93
N ASN A 6 -15.89 2.44 -5.10
CA ASN A 6 -15.06 1.61 -5.96
C ASN A 6 -13.67 1.37 -5.35
N LEU A 7 -13.03 2.41 -4.79
CA LEU A 7 -11.74 2.27 -4.10
C LEU A 7 -11.81 1.30 -2.92
N ILE A 8 -12.84 1.40 -2.08
CA ILE A 8 -13.06 0.47 -0.95
C ILE A 8 -13.24 -0.97 -1.45
N ARG A 9 -13.96 -1.16 -2.58
CA ARG A 9 -14.13 -2.49 -3.17
C ARG A 9 -12.81 -3.07 -3.65
N ILE A 10 -11.95 -2.28 -4.29
CA ILE A 10 -10.62 -2.73 -4.73
C ILE A 10 -9.73 -3.00 -3.51
N ALA A 11 -9.75 -2.13 -2.50
CA ALA A 11 -9.03 -2.32 -1.25
C ALA A 11 -9.40 -3.66 -0.55
N ALA A 12 -10.65 -4.10 -0.64
CA ALA A 12 -11.08 -5.38 -0.09
C ALA A 12 -10.39 -6.58 -0.75
N PHE A 13 -10.03 -6.48 -2.02
CA PHE A 13 -9.19 -7.48 -2.69
C PHE A 13 -7.71 -7.30 -2.36
N ALA A 14 -7.27 -6.06 -2.11
CA ALA A 14 -5.90 -5.78 -1.71
C ALA A 14 -5.58 -6.29 -0.29
N GLY A 15 -6.53 -6.27 0.65
CA GLY A 15 -6.35 -6.85 1.98
C GLY A 15 -7.13 -6.13 3.08
N PRO A 16 -7.41 -6.80 4.21
CA PRO A 16 -8.31 -6.28 5.24
C PRO A 16 -7.78 -5.02 5.93
N THR A 17 -6.46 -4.90 6.12
CA THR A 17 -5.88 -3.71 6.76
C THR A 17 -5.90 -2.50 5.81
N ILE A 18 -5.76 -2.74 4.50
CA ILE A 18 -5.87 -1.69 3.47
C ILE A 18 -7.29 -1.10 3.42
N VAL A 19 -8.33 -1.93 3.59
CA VAL A 19 -9.72 -1.44 3.69
C VAL A 19 -9.87 -0.44 4.84
N LYS A 20 -9.25 -0.73 5.99
CA LYS A 20 -9.30 0.17 7.15
C LYS A 20 -8.66 1.50 6.79
N VAL A 21 -7.45 1.49 6.21
CA VAL A 21 -6.76 2.72 5.79
C VAL A 21 -7.62 3.53 4.82
N VAL A 22 -8.09 2.95 3.71
CA VAL A 22 -8.91 3.66 2.72
C VAL A 22 -10.22 4.19 3.32
N THR A 23 -10.77 3.51 4.32
CA THR A 23 -11.99 3.97 5.01
C THR A 23 -11.70 5.10 6.00
N THR A 24 -10.59 5.02 6.74
CA THR A 24 -10.14 6.06 7.66
C THR A 24 -9.91 7.39 6.94
N TYR A 25 -9.21 7.35 5.82
CA TYR A 25 -8.92 8.55 5.00
C TYR A 25 -10.04 8.87 3.99
N ALA A 26 -11.22 8.26 4.11
CA ALA A 26 -12.30 8.44 3.15
C ALA A 26 -12.74 9.91 2.95
N PRO A 27 -12.83 10.77 3.98
CA PRO A 27 -13.13 12.19 3.80
C PRO A 27 -12.06 12.91 2.95
N GLN A 28 -10.79 12.72 3.27
CA GLN A 28 -9.66 13.35 2.59
C GLN A 28 -9.53 12.84 1.15
N ILE A 29 -9.67 11.53 0.93
CA ILE A 29 -9.71 10.95 -0.42
C ILE A 29 -10.84 11.56 -1.25
N ARG A 30 -12.02 11.83 -0.66
CA ARG A 30 -13.11 12.50 -1.39
C ARG A 30 -12.75 13.93 -1.78
N GLN A 31 -12.07 14.64 -0.89
CA GLN A 31 -11.60 16.00 -1.13
C GLN A 31 -10.54 16.03 -2.24
N LEU A 32 -9.50 15.22 -2.13
CA LEU A 32 -8.47 15.05 -3.17
C LEU A 32 -9.06 14.70 -4.54
N ILE A 33 -10.08 13.83 -4.59
CA ILE A 33 -10.76 13.48 -5.85
C ILE A 33 -11.59 14.64 -6.42
N LYS A 34 -12.10 15.53 -5.56
CA LYS A 34 -12.88 16.70 -5.96
C LYS A 34 -11.96 17.78 -6.54
N GLU A 35 -10.84 18.04 -5.87
CA GLU A 35 -9.83 19.03 -6.27
C GLU A 35 -9.03 18.53 -7.48
N ASN A 36 -8.66 17.24 -7.49
CA ASN A 36 -7.96 16.58 -8.57
C ASN A 36 -8.70 15.31 -9.03
N PRO A 37 -9.55 15.39 -10.06
CA PRO A 37 -10.30 14.24 -10.57
C PRO A 37 -9.44 13.06 -11.05
N GLU A 38 -8.19 13.32 -11.46
CA GLU A 38 -7.23 12.32 -11.93
C GLU A 38 -6.64 11.49 -10.77
N TYR A 39 -6.60 12.05 -9.56
CA TYR A 39 -6.15 11.36 -8.35
C TYR A 39 -6.86 10.01 -8.14
N PHE A 40 -8.16 9.97 -8.44
CA PHE A 40 -8.93 8.72 -8.39
C PHE A 40 -8.31 7.62 -9.27
N THR A 41 -7.88 7.96 -10.48
CA THR A 41 -7.31 6.99 -11.43
C THR A 41 -5.97 6.48 -10.90
N THR A 42 -5.12 7.37 -10.39
CA THR A 42 -3.84 7.03 -9.77
C THR A 42 -4.00 6.11 -8.57
N LEU A 43 -4.85 6.47 -7.61
CA LEU A 43 -5.09 5.66 -6.42
C LEU A 43 -5.77 4.32 -6.77
N LYS A 44 -6.70 4.32 -7.72
CA LYS A 44 -7.32 3.10 -8.24
C LYS A 44 -6.27 2.16 -8.84
N GLN A 45 -5.31 2.69 -9.62
CA GLN A 45 -4.25 1.88 -10.22
C GLN A 45 -3.32 1.31 -9.14
N ARG A 46 -2.87 2.12 -8.18
CA ARG A 46 -2.04 1.68 -7.04
C ARG A 46 -2.70 0.55 -6.25
N LEU A 47 -3.97 0.72 -5.87
CA LEU A 47 -4.75 -0.31 -5.17
C LEU A 47 -5.04 -1.53 -6.05
N GLY A 48 -5.24 -1.31 -7.36
CA GLY A 48 -5.46 -2.36 -8.35
C GLY A 48 -4.28 -3.31 -8.47
N THR A 49 -3.05 -2.78 -8.57
CA THR A 49 -1.82 -3.59 -8.62
C THR A 49 -1.64 -4.41 -7.34
N LEU A 50 -1.94 -3.82 -6.18
CA LEU A 50 -1.92 -4.55 -4.91
C LEU A 50 -2.98 -5.65 -4.87
N ALA A 51 -4.20 -5.35 -5.31
CA ALA A 51 -5.30 -6.32 -5.38
C ALA A 51 -4.97 -7.49 -6.31
N SER A 52 -4.38 -7.25 -7.49
CA SER A 52 -4.00 -8.31 -8.43
C SER A 52 -2.87 -9.20 -7.91
N SER A 53 -1.98 -8.63 -7.09
CA SER A 53 -0.90 -9.41 -6.47
C SER A 53 -1.38 -10.28 -5.30
N ASN A 54 -2.56 -9.98 -4.72
CA ASN A 54 -3.10 -10.73 -3.59
C ASN A 54 -3.80 -12.03 -4.06
N GLY A 55 -3.56 -13.15 -3.39
CA GLY A 55 -4.18 -14.41 -3.78
C GLY A 55 -3.72 -15.63 -3.00
N ARG A 56 -4.39 -16.77 -3.25
CA ARG A 56 -4.15 -18.03 -2.52
C ARG A 56 -3.10 -18.94 -3.17
N ALA A 57 -2.85 -18.79 -4.47
CA ALA A 57 -1.84 -19.58 -5.18
C ALA A 57 -0.42 -19.34 -4.63
N VAL A 58 0.48 -20.27 -4.94
CA VAL A 58 1.81 -20.39 -4.32
C VAL A 58 2.67 -19.14 -4.55
N ASN A 59 2.52 -18.47 -5.69
CA ASN A 59 3.40 -17.37 -6.08
C ASN A 59 2.87 -15.98 -5.74
N HIS A 60 1.61 -15.85 -5.30
CA HIS A 60 1.01 -14.52 -5.03
C HIS A 60 1.73 -13.76 -3.93
N LEU A 61 2.19 -14.46 -2.88
CA LEU A 61 2.91 -13.79 -1.80
C LEU A 61 4.24 -13.20 -2.29
N SER A 62 4.94 -13.89 -3.19
CA SER A 62 6.16 -13.38 -3.83
C SER A 62 5.86 -12.16 -4.69
N GLU A 63 4.82 -12.24 -5.53
CA GLU A 63 4.40 -11.12 -6.39
C GLU A 63 3.97 -9.91 -5.57
N ARG A 64 3.22 -10.12 -4.49
CA ARG A 64 2.80 -9.06 -3.58
C ARG A 64 3.98 -8.37 -2.91
N VAL A 65 4.96 -9.15 -2.43
CA VAL A 65 6.19 -8.60 -1.85
C VAL A 65 6.96 -7.79 -2.89
N LYS A 66 7.05 -8.26 -4.14
CA LYS A 66 7.67 -7.52 -5.24
C LYS A 66 6.97 -6.18 -5.49
N VAL A 67 5.65 -6.18 -5.67
CA VAL A 67 4.85 -4.96 -5.87
C VAL A 67 5.05 -3.97 -4.73
N LEU A 68 5.02 -4.44 -3.48
CA LEU A 68 5.20 -3.58 -2.31
C LEU A 68 6.60 -2.97 -2.23
N ARG A 69 7.63 -3.68 -2.68
CA ARG A 69 8.99 -3.12 -2.76
C ARG A 69 9.09 -2.02 -3.78
N GLU A 70 8.44 -2.19 -4.94
CA GLU A 70 8.38 -1.16 -5.98
C GLU A 70 7.64 0.09 -5.45
N GLN A 71 6.52 -0.11 -4.74
CA GLN A 71 5.78 0.98 -4.12
C GLN A 71 6.56 1.68 -3.00
N ALA A 72 7.24 0.93 -2.13
CA ALA A 72 8.11 1.50 -1.11
C ALA A 72 9.31 2.25 -1.72
N ALA A 73 9.86 1.76 -2.83
CA ALA A 73 10.93 2.46 -3.55
C ALA A 73 10.43 3.76 -4.20
N TYR A 74 9.22 3.75 -4.77
CA TYR A 74 8.59 4.97 -5.28
C TYR A 74 8.37 5.98 -4.15
N LEU A 75 7.76 5.55 -3.04
CA LEU A 75 7.52 6.42 -1.87
C LEU A 75 8.83 6.98 -1.30
N TYR A 76 9.89 6.17 -1.26
CA TYR A 76 11.22 6.64 -0.86
C TYR A 76 11.73 7.77 -1.76
N ALA A 77 11.52 7.66 -3.07
CA ALA A 77 11.99 8.63 -4.04
C ALA A 77 11.12 9.90 -4.10
N SER A 78 9.82 9.79 -3.76
CA SER A 78 8.88 10.91 -3.78
C SER A 78 8.68 11.56 -2.42
N ALA A 79 9.18 10.98 -1.33
CA ALA A 79 8.91 11.44 0.03
C ALA A 79 9.27 12.92 0.23
N ASN A 80 8.29 13.68 0.73
CA ASN A 80 8.46 15.11 1.02
C ASN A 80 9.31 15.40 2.26
N ASN A 81 9.49 14.41 3.15
CA ASN A 81 10.29 14.57 4.35
C ASN A 81 11.18 13.35 4.65
N ALA A 82 12.25 13.59 5.42
CA ALA A 82 13.24 12.58 5.74
C ALA A 82 12.67 11.40 6.54
N HIS A 83 11.61 11.62 7.32
CA HIS A 83 10.97 10.57 8.11
C HIS A 83 10.25 9.57 7.21
N THR A 84 9.44 10.03 6.25
CA THR A 84 8.76 9.17 5.26
C THR A 84 9.77 8.40 4.42
N ALA A 85 10.85 9.05 3.97
CA ALA A 85 11.95 8.38 3.28
C ALA A 85 12.58 7.28 4.15
N GLN A 86 12.88 7.55 5.41
CA GLN A 86 13.47 6.55 6.30
C GLN A 86 12.53 5.36 6.52
N GLN A 87 11.24 5.59 6.72
CA GLN A 87 10.24 4.52 6.86
C GLN A 87 10.13 3.68 5.59
N ALA A 88 10.07 4.32 4.43
CA ALA A 88 10.00 3.64 3.14
C ALA A 88 11.24 2.75 2.89
N ALA A 89 12.44 3.21 3.27
CA ALA A 89 13.66 2.41 3.21
C ALA A 89 13.58 1.18 4.13
N GLN A 90 13.13 1.35 5.38
CA GLN A 90 12.96 0.24 6.33
C GLN A 90 11.99 -0.82 5.80
N TRP A 91 10.83 -0.41 5.28
CA TRP A 91 9.86 -1.35 4.72
C TRP A 91 10.42 -2.09 3.51
N ARG A 92 11.23 -1.43 2.69
CA ARG A 92 11.89 -2.07 1.54
C ARG A 92 12.86 -3.17 1.99
N ASP A 93 13.61 -2.94 3.06
CA ASP A 93 14.52 -3.94 3.65
C ASP A 93 13.76 -5.09 4.31
N GLU A 94 12.68 -4.80 5.03
CA GLU A 94 11.78 -5.82 5.58
C GLU A 94 11.20 -6.72 4.48
N LEU A 95 10.70 -6.13 3.39
CA LEU A 95 10.16 -6.86 2.25
C LEU A 95 11.23 -7.67 1.51
N GLU A 96 12.46 -7.18 1.40
CA GLU A 96 13.60 -7.93 0.86
C GLU A 96 13.92 -9.16 1.72
N ASN A 97 13.92 -9.01 3.04
CA ASN A 97 14.13 -10.12 3.95
C ASN A 97 13.01 -11.16 3.85
N ILE A 98 11.75 -10.72 3.72
CA ILE A 98 10.63 -11.62 3.46
C ILE A 98 10.85 -12.36 2.14
N ALA A 99 11.22 -11.66 1.06
CA ALA A 99 11.45 -12.27 -0.25
C ALA A 99 12.52 -13.39 -0.19
N LYS A 100 13.61 -13.16 0.56
CA LYS A 100 14.66 -14.18 0.79
C LYS A 100 14.18 -15.38 1.60
N ALA A 101 13.23 -15.17 2.51
CA ALA A 101 12.67 -16.23 3.35
C ALA A 101 11.61 -17.09 2.62
N LEU A 102 10.93 -16.57 1.61
CA LEU A 102 9.84 -17.28 0.92
C LEU A 102 10.25 -18.64 0.32
N PRO A 103 11.40 -18.80 -0.37
CA PRO A 103 11.85 -20.10 -0.89
C PRO A 103 11.99 -21.16 0.21
N VAL A 104 12.39 -20.75 1.42
CA VAL A 104 12.62 -21.65 2.56
C VAL A 104 11.33 -22.33 3.02
N LEU A 105 10.17 -21.70 2.80
CA LEU A 105 8.85 -22.30 3.08
C LEU A 105 8.61 -23.61 2.31
N GLY A 106 9.35 -23.83 1.22
CA GLY A 106 9.31 -25.08 0.46
C GLY A 106 9.78 -26.30 1.25
N HIS A 107 10.66 -26.09 2.22
CA HIS A 107 11.32 -27.16 2.99
C HIS A 107 10.66 -27.47 4.34
N LEU A 108 9.70 -26.65 4.77
CA LEU A 108 8.94 -26.88 5.99
C LEU A 108 7.91 -28.00 5.81
N ASP A 109 7.54 -28.65 6.91
CA ASP A 109 6.41 -29.57 6.91
C ASP A 109 5.10 -28.84 6.57
N ARG A 110 4.04 -29.59 6.24
CA ARG A 110 2.76 -29.01 5.79
C ARG A 110 2.12 -28.09 6.83
N VAL A 111 2.23 -28.41 8.12
CA VAL A 111 1.56 -27.69 9.20
C VAL A 111 2.30 -26.39 9.50
N GLU A 112 3.61 -26.47 9.65
CA GLU A 112 4.51 -25.34 9.85
C GLU A 112 4.47 -24.39 8.65
N LYS A 113 4.55 -24.92 7.42
CA LYS A 113 4.42 -24.11 6.19
C LYS A 113 3.14 -23.29 6.20
N LYS A 114 1.99 -23.89 6.56
CA LYS A 114 0.71 -23.18 6.62
C LYS A 114 0.70 -22.09 7.69
N LYS A 115 1.24 -22.37 8.88
CA LYS A 115 1.32 -21.42 10.00
C LYS A 115 2.25 -20.25 9.66
N THR A 116 3.46 -20.54 9.21
CA THR A 116 4.47 -19.54 8.83
C THR A 116 3.98 -18.70 7.67
N ARG A 117 3.39 -19.30 6.63
CA ARG A 117 2.80 -18.55 5.52
C ARG A 117 1.73 -17.58 6.00
N LYS A 118 0.80 -18.01 6.86
CA LYS A 118 -0.25 -17.14 7.41
C LYS A 118 0.33 -15.94 8.18
N ASN A 119 1.42 -16.16 8.93
CA ASN A 119 2.10 -15.08 9.65
C ASN A 119 2.75 -14.08 8.69
N ILE A 120 3.41 -14.57 7.63
CA ILE A 120 4.00 -13.72 6.60
C ILE A 120 2.91 -12.95 5.86
N ASP A 121 1.83 -13.61 5.44
CA ASP A 121 0.69 -12.96 4.77
C ASP A 121 0.14 -11.80 5.61
N ARG A 122 -0.05 -12.00 6.92
CA ARG A 122 -0.52 -10.95 7.82
C ARG A 122 0.48 -9.79 7.91
N HIS A 123 1.76 -10.09 8.08
CA HIS A 123 2.78 -9.05 8.19
C HIS A 123 2.93 -8.25 6.88
N VAL A 124 2.84 -8.91 5.73
CA VAL A 124 2.82 -8.26 4.42
C VAL A 124 1.56 -7.41 4.22
N ASP A 125 0.40 -7.82 4.77
CA ASP A 125 -0.82 -6.98 4.79
C ASP A 125 -0.64 -5.72 5.65
N GLU A 126 0.02 -5.83 6.79
CA GLU A 126 0.35 -4.70 7.66
C GLU A 126 1.32 -3.72 6.97
N LEU A 127 2.38 -4.24 6.33
CA LEU A 127 3.31 -3.42 5.54
C LEU A 127 2.61 -2.72 4.37
N ALA A 128 1.72 -3.43 3.67
CA ALA A 128 0.93 -2.84 2.60
C ALA A 128 0.06 -1.69 3.09
N ALA A 129 -0.58 -1.85 4.25
CA ALA A 129 -1.38 -0.79 4.85
C ALA A 129 -0.53 0.42 5.24
N LYS A 130 0.66 0.21 5.83
CA LYS A 130 1.59 1.31 6.17
C LYS A 130 2.04 2.08 4.93
N ILE A 131 2.42 1.38 3.87
CA ILE A 131 2.83 2.01 2.60
C ILE A 131 1.69 2.81 2.00
N VAL A 132 0.47 2.24 1.94
CA VAL A 132 -0.71 2.95 1.43
C VAL A 132 -1.03 4.16 2.29
N GLN A 133 -0.98 4.03 3.62
CA GLN A 133 -1.23 5.13 4.55
C GLN A 133 -0.24 6.27 4.32
N ALA A 134 1.07 5.99 4.34
CA ALA A 134 2.09 7.01 4.16
C ALA A 134 1.98 7.70 2.79
N THR A 135 1.61 6.95 1.75
CA THR A 135 1.34 7.53 0.43
C THR A 135 0.15 8.49 0.46
N LEU A 136 -0.93 8.13 1.16
CA LEU A 136 -2.10 9.00 1.31
C LEU A 136 -1.78 10.25 2.13
N GLU A 137 -0.99 10.10 3.19
CA GLU A 137 -0.53 11.23 4.03
C GLU A 137 0.29 12.22 3.20
N ASP A 138 1.25 11.71 2.41
CA ASP A 138 2.07 12.51 1.48
C ASP A 138 1.19 13.22 0.43
N ASP A 139 0.25 12.50 -0.19
CA ASP A 139 -0.69 13.08 -1.18
C ASP A 139 -1.63 14.15 -0.56
N ILE A 140 -1.95 14.06 0.74
CA ILE A 140 -2.79 15.04 1.46
C ILE A 140 -1.97 16.28 1.81
N GLU A 141 -0.77 16.10 2.36
CA GLU A 141 0.14 17.20 2.68
C GLU A 141 0.45 18.03 1.44
N ASP A 142 0.69 17.39 0.29
CA ASP A 142 0.91 18.07 -0.99
C ASP A 142 -0.29 18.93 -1.41
N ALA A 143 -1.52 18.46 -1.21
CA ALA A 143 -2.71 19.19 -1.57
C ALA A 143 -2.95 20.41 -0.66
N GLU A 144 -2.69 20.28 0.64
CA GLU A 144 -2.81 21.38 1.61
C GLU A 144 -1.80 22.50 1.31
N ILE A 145 -0.56 22.15 0.93
CA ILE A 145 0.47 23.14 0.56
C ILE A 145 0.09 23.94 -0.69
N ILE A 146 -0.54 23.30 -1.69
CA ILE A 146 -0.96 24.00 -2.93
C ILE A 146 -2.06 25.02 -2.62
N THR A 147 -3.03 24.65 -1.78
CA THR A 147 -4.14 25.57 -1.42
C THR A 147 -3.64 26.80 -0.67
N ASP A 148 -2.68 26.65 0.25
CA ASP A 148 -2.14 27.78 1.01
C ASP A 148 -1.36 28.77 0.12
N GLN A 149 -0.74 28.31 -0.98
CA GLN A 149 -0.04 29.18 -1.94
C GLN A 149 -0.96 29.93 -2.91
N GLU A 150 -2.18 29.41 -3.14
CA GLU A 150 -3.18 30.07 -3.99
C GLU A 150 -3.92 31.19 -3.25
N ASP A 151 -4.09 31.07 -1.93
CA ASP A 151 -4.78 32.06 -1.09
C ASP A 151 -3.91 33.27 -0.70
N GLU A 152 -2.59 33.22 -0.92
CA GLU A 152 -1.64 34.32 -0.66
C GLU A 152 -1.37 35.25 -1.87
N GLN A 153 -2.11 35.10 -2.98
CA GLN A 153 -1.97 35.91 -4.21
C GLN A 153 -3.14 36.89 -4.46
#